data_AF-A0AB38UEM0-F1
#
_entry.id   AF-A0AB38UEM0-F1
#
_cell.length_a   1.000
_cell.length_b   1.000
_cell.length_c   1.000
_cell.angle_alpha   90.00
_cell.angle_beta   90.00
_cell.angle_gamma   90.00
#
_symmetry.space_group_name_H-M   'P 1'
#
loop_
_entity.id
_entity.type
_entity.pdbx_description
1 polymer ?
#
loop_
_entity_poly.entity_id
_entity_poly.type
_entity_poly.pdbx_seq_one_letter_code
_entity_poly.pdbx_strand_id
1 'polypeptide(L)'
;MKKYNPANEKLTQYIFFTGKGGVGKTSIACATAVNLADNGNKVLLISTDPASNLQDVFDMPLDNKGTVIKEVPNLTVVNLDPEQAAAEYRESVIAPYRGKLPESVITNMEEQLSGSCTVEIAAFNEFSDFITNEEKRRGFDYIIFDTAPTGHTLRMLQLPSAWNTFIAENTTGASCLGQLSGLEDRKEVYKNAVATLTDKTQTTLFLVSRPEESPLKEVERSSNELLDLGIETQHLIINGVLENYDANDSISKQIYERQQNALNNRSSALLKLNTYIVPLRSYNMTGIDNIRNMLNADVTIKNGVAHIEKSDFNTIDSVIEDLYQSGKRVIFTMGKGGVGKTTIAGNIARGLAKKGVKVHLTTTDPANHLSFIETKLDGITVSHIDEKAVLAAYQKNVLDKARETMGDADLSYIEEDLRSPCTQEIAVFNSFAEIVAKADNEVVVIDTAPTGHTLLLLDSTQSYHKEVERTQGNITPAVQNLLPRLRNEKETEVVIVTLPETTPVFEAQRLQQDLQRAGIKNKWWVVNSSLLLTSTNSPFLKAKALSEVQWINKVKEISEGNFAVIEWKEKV
;
A
#
# COMPACT_ATOMS: atom_id res chain seq x y z
N MET A 1 -12.19 11.94 -23.37
CA MET A 1 -11.24 10.86 -22.97
C MET A 1 -10.85 10.11 -24.23
N LYS A 2 -9.58 9.71 -24.38
CA LYS A 2 -9.09 8.94 -25.54
C LYS A 2 -8.45 7.62 -25.11
N LYS A 3 -8.42 6.60 -25.97
CA LYS A 3 -7.68 5.37 -25.67
C LYS A 3 -6.19 5.69 -25.49
N TYR A 4 -5.57 5.11 -24.47
CA TYR A 4 -4.15 5.30 -24.22
C TYR A 4 -3.31 4.55 -25.27
N ASN A 5 -2.46 5.27 -26.00
CA ASN A 5 -1.49 4.69 -26.91
C ASN A 5 -0.17 5.48 -26.80
N PRO A 6 0.86 4.94 -26.12
CA PRO A 6 2.13 5.61 -25.89
C PRO A 6 2.79 6.15 -27.17
N ALA A 7 2.74 5.40 -28.27
CA ALA A 7 3.38 5.76 -29.53
C ALA A 7 2.80 7.04 -30.18
N ASN A 8 1.59 7.44 -29.80
CA ASN A 8 0.93 8.64 -30.32
C ASN A 8 1.07 9.87 -29.40
N GLU A 9 1.71 9.71 -28.24
CA GLU A 9 1.83 10.78 -27.26
C GLU A 9 3.23 11.40 -27.28
N LYS A 10 3.30 12.70 -27.00
CA LYS A 10 4.58 13.39 -26.84
C LYS A 10 5.11 13.12 -25.43
N LEU A 11 5.79 11.99 -25.29
CA LEU A 11 6.45 11.58 -24.04
C LEU A 11 7.83 12.23 -23.92
N THR A 12 8.20 12.57 -22.70
CA THR A 12 9.57 12.96 -22.35
C THR A 12 10.40 11.73 -21.97
N GLN A 13 11.69 11.91 -21.73
CA GLN A 13 12.59 10.79 -21.43
C GLN A 13 12.23 10.07 -20.13
N TYR A 14 11.83 10.82 -19.08
CA TYR A 14 11.43 10.23 -17.80
C TYR A 14 9.92 10.12 -17.71
N ILE A 15 9.41 8.91 -17.53
CA ILE A 15 7.97 8.64 -17.45
C ILE A 15 7.67 8.01 -16.09
N PHE A 16 6.76 8.62 -15.33
CA PHE A 16 6.37 8.13 -14.01
C PHE A 16 4.91 7.71 -14.00
N PHE A 17 4.63 6.57 -13.37
CA PHE A 17 3.27 6.15 -13.05
C PHE A 17 3.06 6.27 -11.54
N THR A 18 1.97 6.92 -11.12
CA THR A 18 1.62 7.06 -9.71
C THR A 18 0.12 6.91 -9.47
N GLY A 19 -0.28 6.58 -8.25
CA GLY A 19 -1.66 6.27 -7.92
C GLY A 19 -1.78 5.19 -6.85
N LYS A 20 -3.00 5.05 -6.31
CA LYS A 20 -3.33 4.10 -5.25
C LYS A 20 -2.87 2.68 -5.61
N GLY A 21 -2.45 1.88 -4.63
CA GLY A 21 -2.06 0.50 -4.89
C GLY A 21 -3.23 -0.32 -5.49
N GLY A 22 -2.94 -1.16 -6.49
CA GLY A 22 -3.93 -2.03 -7.15
C GLY A 22 -4.67 -1.40 -8.34
N VAL A 23 -4.45 -0.11 -8.65
CA VAL A 23 -5.09 0.54 -9.83
C VAL A 23 -4.49 0.11 -11.18
N GLY A 24 -3.38 -0.64 -11.17
CA GLY A 24 -2.71 -1.16 -12.37
C GLY A 24 -1.53 -0.32 -12.87
N LYS A 25 -0.84 0.41 -11.98
CA LYS A 25 0.37 1.19 -12.33
C LYS A 25 1.42 0.34 -13.04
N THR A 26 1.86 -0.74 -12.39
CA THR A 26 2.89 -1.64 -12.92
C THR A 26 2.47 -2.27 -14.24
N SER A 27 1.20 -2.68 -14.37
CA SER A 27 0.68 -3.20 -15.64
C SER A 27 0.77 -2.17 -16.76
N ILE A 28 0.33 -0.93 -16.52
CA ILE A 28 0.41 0.13 -17.53
C ILE A 28 1.87 0.48 -17.83
N ALA A 29 2.74 0.56 -16.82
CA ALA A 29 4.17 0.81 -17.00
C ALA A 29 4.83 -0.27 -17.88
N CYS A 30 4.57 -1.55 -17.61
CA CYS A 30 5.05 -2.66 -18.42
C CYS A 30 4.52 -2.59 -19.85
N ALA A 31 3.22 -2.34 -20.03
CA ALA A 31 2.62 -2.27 -21.35
C ALA A 31 3.16 -1.08 -22.17
N THR A 32 3.39 0.07 -21.51
CA THR A 32 4.05 1.23 -22.11
C THR A 32 5.49 0.91 -22.49
N ALA A 33 6.25 0.25 -21.62
CA ALA A 33 7.64 -0.10 -21.86
C ALA A 33 7.78 -1.03 -23.06
N VAL A 34 6.97 -2.09 -23.10
CA VAL A 34 6.95 -3.05 -24.22
C VAL A 34 6.49 -2.37 -25.51
N ASN A 35 5.44 -1.54 -25.46
CA ASN A 35 4.96 -0.82 -26.64
C ASN A 35 6.05 0.10 -27.22
N LEU A 36 6.73 0.90 -26.40
CA LEU A 36 7.80 1.79 -26.85
C LEU A 36 9.01 1.00 -27.39
N ALA A 37 9.36 -0.11 -26.72
CA ALA A 37 10.46 -0.97 -27.14
C ALA A 37 10.20 -1.70 -28.47
N ASP A 38 8.98 -2.20 -28.66
CA ASP A 38 8.52 -2.81 -29.92
C ASP A 38 8.46 -1.78 -31.08
N ASN A 39 8.29 -0.49 -30.76
CA ASN A 39 8.39 0.62 -31.71
C ASN A 39 9.83 1.11 -31.95
N GLY A 40 10.85 0.37 -31.47
CA GLY A 40 12.25 0.61 -31.78
C GLY A 40 13.01 1.50 -30.79
N ASN A 41 12.38 1.95 -29.70
CA ASN A 41 13.03 2.77 -28.69
C ASN A 41 13.77 1.90 -27.67
N LYS A 42 14.91 2.36 -27.17
CA LYS A 42 15.62 1.73 -26.05
C LYS A 42 14.96 2.17 -24.75
N VAL A 43 14.40 1.21 -24.01
CA VAL A 43 13.61 1.49 -22.81
C VAL A 43 14.22 0.81 -21.59
N LEU A 44 14.33 1.59 -20.51
CA LEU A 44 14.64 1.11 -19.18
C LEU A 44 13.38 1.18 -18.32
N LEU A 45 12.87 0.03 -17.86
CA LEU A 45 11.77 -0.04 -16.91
C LEU A 45 12.31 -0.32 -15.52
N ILE A 46 11.96 0.51 -14.55
CA ILE A 46 12.42 0.43 -13.16
C ILE A 46 11.19 0.33 -12.27
N SER A 47 11.18 -0.65 -11.35
CA SER A 47 10.28 -0.59 -10.20
C SER A 47 11.07 -0.21 -8.95
N THR A 48 10.52 0.78 -8.24
CA THR A 48 10.95 1.20 -6.91
C THR A 48 9.91 0.81 -5.86
N ASP A 49 8.90 0.01 -6.22
CA ASP A 49 7.86 -0.43 -5.31
C ASP A 49 8.44 -1.55 -4.41
N PRO A 50 8.46 -1.41 -3.07
CA PRO A 50 8.82 -2.51 -2.18
C PRO A 50 7.94 -3.74 -2.34
N ALA A 51 6.73 -3.54 -2.84
CA ALA A 51 5.84 -4.62 -3.20
C ALA A 51 5.92 -4.97 -4.70
N SER A 52 6.99 -4.62 -5.41
CA SER A 52 7.12 -4.85 -6.85
C SER A 52 6.74 -6.28 -7.24
N ASN A 53 5.97 -6.37 -8.31
CA ASN A 53 5.55 -7.61 -8.93
C ASN A 53 6.02 -7.69 -10.39
N LEU A 54 7.05 -6.92 -10.78
CA LEU A 54 7.59 -6.97 -12.15
C LEU A 54 8.00 -8.39 -12.54
N GLN A 55 8.67 -9.10 -11.64
CA GLN A 55 9.07 -10.50 -11.86
C GLN A 55 7.86 -11.40 -12.16
N ASP A 56 6.72 -11.15 -11.51
CA ASP A 56 5.49 -11.92 -11.71
C ASP A 56 4.77 -11.52 -13.00
N VAL A 57 4.88 -10.25 -13.41
CA VAL A 57 4.31 -9.75 -14.67
C VAL A 57 5.08 -10.29 -15.87
N PHE A 58 6.42 -10.30 -15.79
CA PHE A 58 7.31 -10.83 -16.82
C PHE A 58 7.47 -12.35 -16.78
N ASP A 59 6.98 -13.01 -15.71
CA ASP A 59 7.09 -14.45 -15.46
C ASP A 59 8.54 -14.96 -15.50
N MET A 60 9.46 -14.18 -14.90
CA MET A 60 10.88 -14.49 -14.85
C MET A 60 11.58 -13.81 -13.66
N PRO A 61 12.69 -14.37 -13.16
CA PRO A 61 13.50 -13.69 -12.15
C PRO A 61 14.11 -12.40 -12.73
N LEU A 62 14.08 -11.33 -11.94
CA LEU A 62 14.67 -10.04 -12.24
C LEU A 62 15.64 -9.65 -11.13
N ASP A 63 16.65 -8.84 -11.45
CA ASP A 63 17.62 -8.35 -10.49
C ASP A 63 17.78 -6.81 -10.53
N ASN A 64 18.57 -6.29 -9.60
CA ASN A 64 18.84 -4.87 -9.43
C ASN A 64 19.87 -4.34 -10.46
N LYS A 65 20.43 -5.21 -11.33
CA LYS A 65 21.51 -4.86 -12.29
C LYS A 65 20.99 -4.59 -13.70
N GLY A 66 19.73 -4.91 -13.96
CA GLY A 66 19.10 -4.72 -15.26
C GLY A 66 19.15 -5.99 -16.08
N THR A 67 17.96 -6.55 -16.32
CA THR A 67 17.77 -7.76 -17.11
C THR A 67 17.19 -7.40 -18.47
N VAL A 68 17.86 -7.80 -19.55
CA VAL A 68 17.35 -7.63 -20.92
C VAL A 68 16.28 -8.70 -21.19
N ILE A 69 15.11 -8.26 -21.64
CA ILE A 69 14.00 -9.15 -21.98
C ILE A 69 14.21 -9.71 -23.39
N LYS A 70 14.43 -11.02 -23.51
CA LYS A 70 14.81 -11.64 -24.80
C LYS A 70 13.73 -11.47 -25.87
N GLU A 71 12.47 -11.54 -25.46
CA GLU A 71 11.29 -11.41 -26.29
C GLU A 71 11.02 -9.95 -26.70
N VAL A 72 11.65 -8.98 -26.03
CA VAL A 72 11.51 -7.54 -26.26
C VAL A 72 12.91 -6.91 -26.26
N PRO A 73 13.71 -7.05 -27.34
CA PRO A 73 15.16 -6.82 -27.32
C PRO A 73 15.62 -5.42 -26.91
N ASN A 74 14.76 -4.40 -27.04
CA ASN A 74 15.07 -3.03 -26.65
C ASN A 74 14.63 -2.67 -25.22
N LEU A 75 14.11 -3.63 -24.45
CA LEU A 75 13.64 -3.44 -23.09
C LEU A 75 14.64 -4.03 -22.08
N THR A 76 15.12 -3.17 -21.19
CA THR A 76 15.85 -3.57 -19.98
C THR A 76 14.96 -3.31 -18.77
N VAL A 77 14.85 -4.29 -17.87
CA VAL A 77 14.04 -4.19 -16.66
C VAL A 77 14.93 -4.28 -15.43
N VAL A 78 14.83 -3.31 -14.54
CA VAL A 78 15.48 -3.28 -13.23
C VAL A 78 14.38 -3.42 -12.18
N ASN A 79 14.51 -4.44 -11.34
CA ASN A 79 13.68 -4.56 -10.16
C ASN A 79 14.53 -4.22 -8.95
N LEU A 80 14.22 -3.13 -8.25
CA LEU A 80 14.94 -2.78 -7.03
C LEU A 80 14.30 -3.51 -5.87
N ASP A 81 15.09 -4.34 -5.18
CA ASP A 81 14.72 -4.86 -3.88
C ASP A 81 15.07 -3.81 -2.82
N PRO A 82 14.07 -3.13 -2.21
CA PRO A 82 14.36 -2.08 -1.25
C PRO A 82 14.69 -2.63 0.14
N GLU A 83 14.40 -3.91 0.46
CA GLU A 83 14.95 -4.53 1.66
C GLU A 83 16.44 -4.76 1.50
N GLN A 84 16.86 -5.21 0.31
CA GLN A 84 18.28 -5.30 -0.03
C GLN A 84 18.93 -3.91 -0.02
N ALA A 85 18.33 -2.90 -0.65
CA ALA A 85 18.86 -1.54 -0.65
C ALA A 85 18.93 -0.95 0.76
N ALA A 86 17.94 -1.22 1.62
CA ALA A 86 17.96 -0.81 3.02
C ALA A 86 19.07 -1.52 3.80
N ALA A 87 19.28 -2.82 3.56
CA ALA A 87 20.36 -3.58 4.18
C ALA A 87 21.74 -3.07 3.75
N GLU A 88 21.92 -2.75 2.47
CA GLU A 88 23.14 -2.15 1.92
C GLU A 88 23.38 -0.73 2.49
N TYR A 89 22.34 0.09 2.56
CA TYR A 89 22.41 1.41 3.19
C TYR A 89 22.78 1.31 4.67
N ARG A 90 22.10 0.44 5.42
CA ARG A 90 22.40 0.15 6.83
C ARG A 90 23.86 -0.26 7.01
N GLU A 91 24.35 -1.20 6.20
CA GLU A 91 25.74 -1.64 6.28
C GLU A 91 26.70 -0.49 5.93
N SER A 92 26.38 0.35 4.93
CA SER A 92 27.22 1.50 4.56
C SER A 92 27.42 2.50 5.71
N VAL A 93 26.39 2.67 6.56
CA VAL A 93 26.42 3.55 7.73
C VAL A 93 27.15 2.88 8.90
N ILE A 94 26.99 1.56 9.09
CA ILE A 94 27.44 0.84 10.30
C ILE A 94 28.87 0.28 10.16
N ALA A 95 29.27 -0.16 8.97
CA ALA A 95 30.57 -0.75 8.70
C ALA A 95 31.77 0.09 9.22
N PRO A 96 31.79 1.43 9.11
CA PRO A 96 32.88 2.25 9.63
C PRO A 96 33.08 2.17 11.16
N TYR A 97 32.05 1.76 11.90
CA TYR A 97 32.00 1.69 13.36
C TYR A 97 32.20 0.28 13.93
N ARG A 98 32.02 -0.77 13.11
CA ARG A 98 32.26 -2.16 13.52
C ARG A 98 33.71 -2.33 14.00
N GLY A 99 33.88 -2.93 15.18
CA GLY A 99 35.18 -3.08 15.84
C GLY A 99 35.76 -1.81 16.47
N LYS A 100 35.08 -0.66 16.38
CA LYS A 100 35.45 0.60 17.06
C LYS A 100 34.51 0.99 18.18
N LEU A 101 33.23 0.63 18.06
CA LEU A 101 32.21 0.82 19.09
C LEU A 101 31.85 -0.51 19.76
N PRO A 102 31.30 -0.48 21.00
CA PRO A 102 30.78 -1.69 21.65
C PRO A 102 29.69 -2.35 20.80
N GLU A 103 29.64 -3.68 20.79
CA GLU A 103 28.63 -4.45 20.04
C GLU A 103 27.19 -4.02 20.37
N SER A 104 26.89 -3.72 21.64
CA SER A 104 25.57 -3.23 22.05
C SER A 104 25.16 -1.92 21.38
N VAL A 105 26.12 -1.07 21.00
CA VAL A 105 25.86 0.18 20.26
C VAL A 105 25.63 -0.14 18.79
N ILE A 106 26.42 -1.04 18.20
CA ILE A 106 26.25 -1.50 16.82
C ILE A 106 24.86 -2.13 16.63
N THR A 107 24.45 -3.03 17.51
CA THR A 107 23.11 -3.65 17.47
C THR A 107 21.99 -2.61 17.56
N ASN A 108 22.16 -1.57 18.40
CA ASN A 108 21.16 -0.50 18.49
C ASN A 108 21.09 0.33 17.20
N MET A 109 22.24 0.66 16.59
CA MET A 109 22.27 1.34 15.28
C MET A 109 21.63 0.48 14.17
N GLU A 110 21.87 -0.83 14.16
CA GLU A 110 21.25 -1.77 13.23
C GLU A 110 19.73 -1.77 13.38
N GLU A 111 19.22 -1.83 14.61
CA GLU A 111 17.78 -1.74 14.88
C GLU A 111 17.19 -0.40 14.42
N GLN A 112 17.86 0.72 14.72
CA GLN A 112 17.41 2.05 14.31
C GLN A 112 17.33 2.22 12.78
N LEU A 113 18.17 1.52 12.01
CA LEU A 113 18.22 1.56 10.54
C LEU A 113 17.44 0.42 9.87
N SER A 114 16.58 -0.28 10.60
CA SER A 114 15.79 -1.40 10.07
C SER A 114 14.30 -1.08 9.92
N GLY A 115 13.88 0.16 10.18
CA GLY A 115 12.50 0.60 10.04
C GLY A 115 12.10 0.92 8.59
N SER A 116 10.79 1.06 8.34
CA SER A 116 10.27 1.43 7.00
C SER A 116 10.84 2.74 6.46
N CYS A 117 11.12 3.71 7.31
CA CYS A 117 11.73 4.99 6.90
C CYS A 117 13.07 4.76 6.20
N THR A 118 13.84 3.76 6.64
CA THR A 118 15.12 3.40 5.99
C THR A 118 14.89 2.74 4.64
N VAL A 119 13.86 1.89 4.52
CA VAL A 119 13.45 1.28 3.24
C VAL A 119 12.99 2.34 2.24
N GLU A 120 12.22 3.33 2.68
CA GLU A 120 11.77 4.44 1.82
C GLU A 120 12.95 5.33 1.39
N ILE A 121 13.87 5.65 2.29
CA ILE A 121 15.09 6.40 1.97
C ILE A 121 15.96 5.63 0.97
N ALA A 122 16.14 4.32 1.18
CA ALA A 122 16.95 3.48 0.30
C ALA A 122 16.33 3.38 -1.11
N ALA A 123 15.01 3.19 -1.21
CA ALA A 123 14.29 3.23 -2.48
C ALA A 123 14.44 4.58 -3.18
N PHE A 124 14.38 5.68 -2.42
CA PHE A 124 14.55 7.03 -2.96
C PHE A 124 15.99 7.32 -3.41
N ASN A 125 16.99 6.75 -2.74
CA ASN A 125 18.40 6.83 -3.13
C ASN A 125 18.63 6.22 -4.50
N GLU A 126 18.15 4.99 -4.71
CA GLU A 126 18.23 4.32 -6.00
C GLU A 126 17.48 5.11 -7.08
N PHE A 127 16.26 5.55 -6.78
CA PHE A 127 15.48 6.41 -7.65
C PHE A 127 16.26 7.66 -8.08
N SER A 128 16.87 8.35 -7.13
CA SER A 128 17.64 9.58 -7.40
C SER A 128 18.84 9.28 -8.29
N ASP A 129 19.54 8.17 -8.05
CA ASP A 129 20.67 7.77 -8.90
C ASP A 129 20.26 7.48 -10.34
N PHE A 130 19.13 6.82 -10.58
CA PHE A 130 18.66 6.58 -11.95
C PHE A 130 18.23 7.86 -12.69
N ILE A 131 17.81 8.88 -11.95
CA ILE A 131 17.45 10.18 -12.53
C ILE A 131 18.69 11.04 -12.77
N THR A 132 19.63 11.08 -11.83
CA THR A 132 20.75 12.04 -11.87
C THR A 132 22.03 11.49 -12.49
N ASN A 133 22.20 10.16 -12.59
CA ASN A 133 23.41 9.57 -13.13
C ASN A 133 23.37 9.52 -14.68
N GLU A 134 24.17 10.37 -15.32
CA GLU A 134 24.25 10.43 -16.78
C GLU A 134 24.69 9.12 -17.44
N GLU A 135 25.54 8.31 -16.79
CA GLU A 135 25.96 7.02 -17.35
C GLU A 135 24.83 6.00 -17.35
N LYS A 136 24.06 5.93 -16.24
CA LYS A 136 22.86 5.07 -16.16
C LYS A 136 21.78 5.52 -17.17
N ARG A 137 21.71 6.83 -17.45
CA ARG A 137 20.81 7.41 -18.46
C ARG A 137 21.27 7.12 -19.90
N ARG A 138 22.58 7.14 -20.14
CA ARG A 138 23.16 7.08 -21.49
C ARG A 138 22.80 5.75 -22.15
N GLY A 139 22.12 5.84 -23.29
CA GLY A 139 21.75 4.68 -24.10
C GLY A 139 20.28 4.29 -24.06
N PHE A 140 19.45 4.97 -23.26
CA PHE A 140 18.00 4.79 -23.25
C PHE A 140 17.27 6.04 -23.76
N ASP A 141 16.30 5.82 -24.64
CA ASP A 141 15.39 6.85 -25.14
C ASP A 141 14.32 7.19 -24.10
N TYR A 142 13.89 6.18 -23.34
CA TYR A 142 12.90 6.32 -22.26
C TYR A 142 13.32 5.56 -21.00
N ILE A 143 13.10 6.19 -19.85
CA ILE A 143 13.28 5.61 -18.52
C ILE A 143 11.93 5.70 -17.81
N ILE A 144 11.35 4.54 -17.51
CA ILE A 144 10.00 4.39 -16.99
C ILE A 144 10.07 3.92 -15.55
N PHE A 145 9.42 4.64 -14.65
CA PHE A 145 9.26 4.27 -13.24
C PHE A 145 7.82 3.82 -13.00
N ASP A 146 7.64 2.60 -12.50
CA ASP A 146 6.31 2.02 -12.23
C ASP A 146 5.57 2.69 -11.07
N THR A 147 6.32 3.36 -10.20
CA THR A 147 5.85 4.04 -9.00
C THR A 147 6.69 5.31 -8.80
N ALA A 148 6.04 6.46 -8.79
CA ALA A 148 6.69 7.70 -8.33
C ALA A 148 6.80 7.70 -6.79
N PRO A 149 7.84 8.33 -6.21
CA PRO A 149 7.89 8.59 -4.77
C PRO A 149 6.66 9.40 -4.34
N THR A 150 6.17 9.15 -3.13
CA THR A 150 4.97 9.82 -2.62
C THR A 150 5.23 11.31 -2.38
N GLY A 151 4.16 12.10 -2.30
CA GLY A 151 4.25 13.52 -1.93
C GLY A 151 4.93 13.73 -0.56
N HIS A 152 4.80 12.76 0.35
CA HIS A 152 5.50 12.79 1.64
C HIS A 152 7.02 12.68 1.48
N THR A 153 7.49 11.65 0.76
CA THR A 153 8.92 11.43 0.47
C THR A 153 9.51 12.66 -0.22
N LEU A 154 8.81 13.21 -1.22
CA LEU A 154 9.25 14.42 -1.94
C LEU A 154 9.32 15.65 -1.03
N ARG A 155 8.36 15.86 -0.12
CA ARG A 155 8.38 16.97 0.86
C ARG A 155 9.54 16.87 1.83
N MET A 156 9.84 15.67 2.34
CA MET A 156 10.94 15.45 3.28
C MET A 156 12.29 15.94 2.72
N LEU A 157 12.45 15.83 1.40
CA LEU A 157 13.67 16.19 0.67
C LEU A 157 13.67 17.63 0.16
N GLN A 158 12.49 18.26 0.04
CA GLN A 158 12.32 19.68 -0.25
C GLN A 158 12.55 20.59 0.96
N LEU A 159 12.93 20.05 2.11
CA LEU A 159 13.27 20.83 3.30
C LEU A 159 14.80 21.04 3.53
N PRO A 160 15.60 21.58 2.58
CA PRO A 160 17.01 21.91 2.82
C PRO A 160 17.26 22.78 4.06
N SER A 161 16.29 23.61 4.47
CA SER A 161 16.39 24.48 5.64
C SER A 161 16.16 23.73 6.96
N ALA A 162 15.33 22.69 6.99
CA ALA A 162 15.17 21.86 8.18
C ALA A 162 16.45 21.07 8.49
N TRP A 163 17.21 20.70 7.46
CA TRP A 163 18.41 19.86 7.61
C TRP A 163 19.54 20.60 8.31
N ASN A 164 19.79 21.86 7.93
CA ASN A 164 20.88 22.67 8.49
C ASN A 164 20.66 23.00 9.99
N THR A 165 19.42 23.34 10.37
CA THR A 165 19.10 23.69 11.78
C THR A 165 19.05 22.43 12.65
N PHE A 166 18.49 21.34 12.12
CA PHE A 166 18.27 20.10 12.87
C PHE A 166 19.56 19.31 13.11
N ILE A 167 20.44 19.16 12.11
CA ILE A 167 21.73 18.45 12.26
C ILE A 167 22.68 19.22 13.21
N ALA A 168 22.62 20.54 13.21
CA ALA A 168 23.46 21.37 14.06
C ALA A 168 23.03 21.36 15.55
N GLU A 169 21.76 21.11 15.85
CA GLU A 169 21.20 21.26 17.20
C GLU A 169 20.86 19.92 17.90
N ASN A 170 20.86 18.79 17.19
CA ASN A 170 20.50 17.48 17.78
C ASN A 170 21.70 16.72 18.35
N THR A 171 22.05 17.00 19.62
CA THR A 171 23.03 16.21 20.39
C THR A 171 22.43 15.08 21.24
N THR A 172 21.10 14.93 21.26
CA THR A 172 20.38 14.08 22.25
C THR A 172 19.90 12.72 21.72
N GLY A 173 20.12 12.37 20.45
CA GLY A 173 20.05 10.98 19.95
C GLY A 173 18.69 10.27 20.01
N ALA A 174 17.59 10.98 20.27
CA ALA A 174 16.27 10.40 20.56
C ALA A 174 15.25 10.43 19.39
N SER A 175 15.68 10.59 18.14
CA SER A 175 14.77 10.72 16.99
C SER A 175 15.09 9.72 15.88
N CYS A 176 14.04 9.23 15.21
CA CYS A 176 14.10 8.46 13.95
C CYS A 176 14.89 9.18 12.84
N LEU A 177 15.24 10.45 13.04
CA LEU A 177 15.94 11.32 12.12
C LEU A 177 17.48 11.21 12.21
N GLY A 178 18.05 10.40 13.13
CA GLY A 178 19.48 10.02 13.07
C GLY A 178 19.87 9.33 11.76
N GLN A 179 18.89 8.74 11.07
CA GLN A 179 18.98 8.17 9.72
C GLN A 179 19.26 9.21 8.63
N LEU A 180 19.05 10.51 8.89
CA LEU A 180 19.26 11.59 7.93
C LEU A 180 20.73 12.04 7.82
N SER A 181 21.60 11.60 8.74
CA SER A 181 23.04 11.95 8.71
C SER A 181 23.73 11.52 7.40
N GLY A 182 23.30 10.40 6.80
CA GLY A 182 23.79 9.95 5.49
C GLY A 182 23.21 10.69 4.28
N LEU A 183 22.21 11.57 4.48
CA LEU A 183 21.56 12.32 3.40
C LEU A 183 22.28 13.62 3.06
N GLU A 184 23.08 14.17 3.99
CA GLU A 184 23.77 15.45 3.80
C GLU A 184 24.75 15.39 2.61
N ASP A 185 25.48 14.28 2.49
CA ASP A 185 26.40 14.01 1.37
C ASP A 185 25.69 13.88 0.01
N ARG A 186 24.37 13.62 0.00
CA ARG A 186 23.56 13.40 -1.20
C ARG A 186 22.62 14.56 -1.53
N LYS A 187 22.74 15.69 -0.83
CA LYS A 187 21.87 16.87 -0.98
C LYS A 187 21.73 17.37 -2.43
N GLU A 188 22.85 17.48 -3.16
CA GLU A 188 22.80 17.94 -4.56
C GLU A 188 22.15 16.91 -5.49
N VAL A 189 22.30 15.61 -5.21
CA VAL A 189 21.63 14.53 -5.96
C VAL A 189 20.11 14.66 -5.80
N TYR A 190 19.62 14.84 -4.58
CA TYR A 190 18.17 15.01 -4.35
C TYR A 190 17.62 16.28 -4.98
N LYS A 191 18.35 17.39 -4.85
CA LYS A 191 17.97 18.66 -5.50
C LYS A 191 17.84 18.49 -7.01
N ASN A 192 18.79 17.80 -7.64
CA ASN A 192 18.75 17.51 -9.07
C ASN A 192 17.61 16.54 -9.45
N ALA A 193 17.32 15.54 -8.61
CA ALA A 193 16.20 14.63 -8.81
C ALA A 193 14.86 15.39 -8.78
N VAL A 194 14.65 16.25 -7.77
CA VAL A 194 13.45 17.10 -7.66
C VAL A 194 13.37 18.07 -8.85
N ALA A 195 14.48 18.72 -9.23
CA ALA A 195 14.50 19.61 -10.38
C ALA A 195 14.08 18.88 -11.67
N THR A 196 14.60 17.68 -11.89
CA THR A 196 14.25 16.84 -13.05
C THR A 196 12.78 16.43 -13.03
N LEU A 197 12.22 16.08 -11.87
CA LEU A 197 10.81 15.75 -11.72
C LEU A 197 9.87 16.93 -12.02
N THR A 198 10.27 18.14 -11.64
CA THR A 198 9.49 19.37 -11.91
C THR A 198 9.67 19.91 -13.33
N ASP A 199 10.69 19.45 -14.06
CA ASP A 199 10.99 19.91 -15.42
C ASP A 199 10.09 19.21 -16.45
N LYS A 200 9.11 19.97 -16.96
CA LYS A 200 8.17 19.54 -18.01
C LYS A 200 8.81 19.11 -19.34
N THR A 201 10.08 19.43 -19.57
CA THR A 201 10.81 19.02 -20.78
C THR A 201 11.49 17.67 -20.60
N GLN A 202 11.68 17.23 -19.35
CA GLN A 202 12.35 15.99 -19.02
C GLN A 202 11.41 14.92 -18.46
N THR A 203 10.31 15.34 -17.80
CA THR A 203 9.42 14.45 -17.05
C THR A 203 7.97 14.50 -17.53
N THR A 204 7.37 13.32 -17.68
CA THR A 204 5.94 13.10 -17.94
C THR A 204 5.36 12.23 -16.83
N LEU A 205 4.36 12.76 -16.11
CA LEU A 205 3.74 12.03 -14.99
C LEU A 205 2.32 11.57 -15.36
N PHE A 206 2.07 10.26 -15.19
CA PHE A 206 0.78 9.63 -15.33
C PHE A 206 0.20 9.25 -13.96
N LEU A 207 -0.89 9.91 -13.62
CA LEU A 207 -1.79 9.54 -12.54
C LEU A 207 -2.67 8.38 -13.01
N VAL A 208 -2.56 7.22 -12.39
CA VAL A 208 -3.34 6.03 -12.70
C VAL A 208 -4.46 5.87 -11.68
N SER A 209 -5.68 5.68 -12.17
CA SER A 209 -6.85 5.43 -11.35
C SER A 209 -7.76 4.36 -11.96
N ARG A 210 -8.84 4.02 -11.27
CA ARG A 210 -9.92 3.13 -11.72
C ARG A 210 -11.21 3.94 -11.85
N PRO A 211 -12.18 3.51 -12.66
CA PRO A 211 -13.50 4.16 -12.77
C PRO A 211 -14.36 3.87 -11.53
N GLU A 212 -13.90 4.31 -10.37
CA GLU A 212 -14.52 4.13 -9.06
C GLU A 212 -14.31 5.39 -8.21
N GLU A 213 -15.29 5.75 -7.36
CA GLU A 213 -15.24 7.02 -6.62
C GLU A 213 -14.02 7.16 -5.69
N SER A 214 -13.69 6.12 -4.92
CA SER A 214 -12.56 6.18 -3.95
C SER A 214 -11.21 6.35 -4.66
N PRO A 215 -10.85 5.53 -5.67
CA PRO A 215 -9.65 5.77 -6.50
C PRO A 215 -9.63 7.14 -7.18
N LEU A 216 -10.77 7.68 -7.61
CA LEU A 216 -10.82 8.99 -8.26
C LEU A 216 -10.59 10.14 -7.25
N LYS A 217 -11.17 10.07 -6.04
CA LYS A 217 -10.91 11.05 -4.98
C LYS A 217 -9.44 11.03 -4.53
N GLU A 218 -8.85 9.84 -4.42
CA GLU A 218 -7.46 9.69 -4.00
C GLU A 218 -6.47 10.21 -5.04
N VAL A 219 -6.75 9.98 -6.33
CA VAL A 219 -5.89 10.50 -7.40
C VAL A 219 -6.00 12.02 -7.51
N GLU A 220 -7.17 12.61 -7.23
CA GLU A 220 -7.35 14.07 -7.12
C GLU A 220 -6.52 14.65 -5.97
N ARG A 221 -6.57 14.04 -4.79
CA ARG A 221 -5.73 14.45 -3.65
C ARG A 221 -4.25 14.42 -4.03
N SER A 222 -3.79 13.30 -4.59
CA SER A 222 -2.39 13.12 -5.01
C SER A 222 -1.98 14.13 -6.08
N SER A 223 -2.87 14.43 -7.03
CA SER A 223 -2.65 15.44 -8.08
C SER A 223 -2.37 16.81 -7.48
N ASN A 224 -3.20 17.25 -6.53
CA ASN A 224 -3.04 18.53 -5.84
C ASN A 224 -1.72 18.58 -5.05
N GLU A 225 -1.36 17.51 -4.33
CA GLU A 225 -0.10 17.47 -3.59
C GLU A 225 1.13 17.57 -4.51
N LEU A 226 1.08 16.95 -5.70
CA LEU A 226 2.15 17.05 -6.68
C LEU A 226 2.20 18.43 -7.36
N LEU A 227 1.06 19.09 -7.53
CA LEU A 227 0.98 20.48 -8.01
C LEU A 227 1.65 21.44 -7.01
N ASP A 228 1.39 21.28 -5.72
CA ASP A 228 2.04 22.08 -4.66
C ASP A 228 3.58 21.91 -4.66
N LEU A 229 4.08 20.78 -5.16
CA LEU A 229 5.51 20.48 -5.31
C LEU A 229 6.11 20.97 -6.63
N GLY A 230 5.32 21.63 -7.50
CA GLY A 230 5.75 22.15 -8.79
C GLY A 230 5.70 21.14 -9.95
N ILE A 231 5.11 19.96 -9.76
CA ILE A 231 4.96 18.96 -10.82
C ILE A 231 3.65 19.24 -11.58
N GLU A 232 3.70 20.19 -12.50
CA GLU A 232 2.51 20.70 -13.21
C GLU A 232 2.06 19.81 -14.38
N THR A 233 2.97 19.03 -14.97
CA THR A 233 2.69 18.24 -16.18
C THR A 233 2.15 16.85 -15.81
N GLN A 234 0.84 16.80 -15.56
CA GLN A 234 0.14 15.60 -15.12
C GLN A 234 -0.88 15.12 -16.17
N HIS A 235 -0.89 13.82 -16.42
CA HIS A 235 -1.87 13.12 -17.25
C HIS A 235 -2.66 12.12 -16.41
N LEU A 236 -3.91 11.85 -16.76
CA LEU A 236 -4.75 10.89 -16.05
C LEU A 236 -5.00 9.65 -16.92
N ILE A 237 -4.74 8.46 -16.40
CA ILE A 237 -5.13 7.18 -17.00
C ILE A 237 -6.20 6.54 -16.13
N ILE A 238 -7.39 6.35 -16.70
CA ILE A 238 -8.44 5.53 -16.11
C ILE A 238 -8.27 4.11 -16.63
N ASN A 239 -7.75 3.22 -15.78
CA ASN A 239 -7.53 1.82 -16.10
C ASN A 239 -8.79 0.97 -15.89
N GLY A 240 -8.95 -0.10 -16.68
CA GLY A 240 -10.01 -1.08 -16.48
C GLY A 240 -11.42 -0.59 -16.77
N VAL A 241 -11.57 0.28 -17.78
CA VAL A 241 -12.88 0.75 -18.22
C VAL A 241 -13.60 -0.36 -18.99
N LEU A 242 -14.76 -0.78 -18.50
CA LEU A 242 -15.66 -1.66 -19.23
C LEU A 242 -16.34 -0.83 -20.33
N GLU A 243 -15.95 -1.03 -21.59
CA GLU A 243 -16.40 -0.19 -22.70
C GLU A 243 -17.88 -0.40 -23.06
N ASN A 244 -18.38 -1.62 -22.89
CA ASN A 244 -19.76 -2.01 -23.13
C ASN A 244 -20.17 -3.10 -22.13
N TYR A 245 -21.47 -3.24 -21.88
CA TYR A 245 -22.03 -4.35 -21.09
C TYR A 245 -22.89 -5.27 -21.97
N ASP A 246 -23.11 -6.50 -21.49
CA ASP A 246 -24.05 -7.43 -22.11
C ASP A 246 -25.45 -7.17 -21.57
N ALA A 247 -26.38 -6.82 -22.46
CA ALA A 247 -27.76 -6.47 -22.10
C ALA A 247 -28.51 -7.60 -21.38
N ASN A 248 -28.10 -8.85 -21.58
CA ASN A 248 -28.69 -10.01 -20.92
C ASN A 248 -27.96 -10.42 -19.63
N ASP A 249 -27.00 -9.63 -19.17
CA ASP A 249 -26.20 -9.92 -17.99
C ASP A 249 -26.25 -8.77 -16.97
N SER A 250 -26.98 -8.97 -15.88
CA SER A 250 -27.18 -7.96 -14.83
C SER A 250 -25.86 -7.53 -14.20
N ILE A 251 -24.91 -8.45 -14.00
CA ILE A 251 -23.61 -8.16 -13.38
C ILE A 251 -22.78 -7.21 -14.25
N SER A 252 -22.65 -7.48 -15.55
CA SER A 252 -21.92 -6.61 -16.47
C SER A 252 -22.57 -5.23 -16.57
N LYS A 253 -23.91 -5.16 -16.53
CA LYS A 253 -24.65 -3.90 -16.50
C LYS A 253 -24.35 -3.11 -15.23
N GLN A 254 -24.42 -3.73 -14.05
CA GLN A 254 -24.11 -3.08 -12.77
C GLN A 254 -22.67 -2.56 -12.72
N ILE A 255 -21.69 -3.37 -13.16
CA ILE A 255 -20.29 -2.92 -13.23
C ILE A 255 -20.18 -1.70 -14.15
N TYR A 256 -20.77 -1.75 -15.34
CA TYR A 256 -20.73 -0.66 -16.30
C TYR A 256 -21.38 0.62 -15.75
N GLU A 257 -22.61 0.54 -15.24
CA GLU A 257 -23.35 1.69 -14.70
C GLU A 257 -22.60 2.32 -13.52
N ARG A 258 -22.04 1.50 -12.61
CA ARG A 258 -21.20 1.98 -11.51
C ARG A 258 -19.98 2.75 -12.03
N GLN A 259 -19.31 2.22 -13.05
CA GLN A 259 -18.16 2.91 -13.66
C GLN A 259 -18.56 4.23 -14.31
N GLN A 260 -19.68 4.26 -15.05
CA GLN A 260 -20.15 5.50 -15.68
C GLN A 260 -20.56 6.54 -14.65
N ASN A 261 -21.23 6.15 -13.57
CA ASN A 261 -21.58 7.05 -12.47
C ASN A 261 -20.32 7.70 -11.87
N ALA A 262 -19.30 6.90 -11.56
CA ALA A 262 -18.04 7.42 -11.03
C ALA A 262 -17.31 8.36 -12.02
N LEU A 263 -17.31 8.03 -13.31
CA LEU A 263 -16.66 8.85 -14.35
C LEU A 263 -17.40 10.16 -14.64
N ASN A 264 -18.72 10.16 -14.56
CA ASN A 264 -19.56 11.35 -14.75
C ASN A 264 -19.50 12.29 -13.55
N ASN A 265 -19.29 11.75 -12.34
CA ASN A 265 -19.19 12.51 -11.09
C ASN A 265 -17.76 12.98 -10.76
N ARG A 266 -16.85 12.97 -11.73
CA ARG A 266 -15.48 13.48 -11.53
C ARG A 266 -15.48 14.97 -11.22
N SER A 267 -14.56 15.38 -10.35
CA SER A 267 -14.40 16.78 -9.99
C SER A 267 -13.94 17.64 -11.18
N SER A 268 -14.14 18.95 -11.05
CA SER A 268 -13.65 19.92 -12.04
C SER A 268 -12.12 19.93 -12.15
N ALA A 269 -11.39 19.54 -11.10
CA ALA A 269 -9.93 19.41 -11.14
C ALA A 269 -9.51 18.26 -12.08
N LEU A 270 -10.10 17.07 -11.92
CA LEU A 270 -9.80 15.93 -12.78
C LEU A 270 -10.22 16.13 -14.23
N LEU A 271 -11.31 16.87 -14.48
CA LEU A 271 -11.77 17.18 -15.84
C LEU A 271 -10.79 18.07 -16.62
N LYS A 272 -9.92 18.83 -15.95
CA LYS A 272 -8.88 19.65 -16.60
C LYS A 272 -7.68 18.83 -17.06
N LEU A 273 -7.47 17.64 -16.49
CA LEU A 273 -6.35 16.78 -16.85
C LEU A 273 -6.60 16.10 -18.21
N ASN A 274 -5.56 16.02 -19.02
CA ASN A 274 -5.61 15.23 -20.24
C ASN A 274 -5.79 13.75 -19.88
N THR A 275 -6.97 13.21 -20.17
CA THR A 275 -7.42 11.91 -19.66
C THR A 275 -7.47 10.85 -20.76
N TYR A 276 -6.81 9.74 -20.46
CA TYR A 276 -6.80 8.50 -21.24
C TYR A 276 -7.59 7.39 -20.55
N ILE A 277 -8.02 6.42 -21.35
CA ILE A 277 -8.63 5.18 -20.87
C ILE A 277 -7.83 3.97 -21.34
N VAL A 278 -7.72 2.97 -20.46
CA VAL A 278 -7.28 1.62 -20.80
C VAL A 278 -8.46 0.67 -20.57
N PRO A 279 -8.93 -0.06 -21.60
CA PRO A 279 -10.06 -0.97 -21.45
C PRO A 279 -9.79 -2.09 -20.43
N LEU A 280 -10.85 -2.56 -19.77
CA LEU A 280 -10.78 -3.78 -18.98
C LEU A 280 -10.46 -4.97 -19.88
N ARG A 281 -9.52 -5.81 -19.44
CA ARG A 281 -9.14 -7.05 -20.13
C ARG A 281 -9.71 -8.28 -19.43
N SER A 282 -10.04 -9.29 -20.22
CA SER A 282 -10.58 -10.56 -19.74
C SER A 282 -9.49 -11.50 -19.18
N TYR A 283 -8.23 -11.26 -19.52
CA TYR A 283 -7.06 -12.00 -19.05
C TYR A 283 -6.28 -11.22 -17.96
N ASN A 284 -5.41 -11.94 -17.25
CA ASN A 284 -4.47 -11.37 -16.29
C ASN A 284 -3.18 -10.91 -16.97
N MET A 285 -2.53 -9.90 -16.39
CA MET A 285 -1.31 -9.29 -16.92
C MET A 285 -0.06 -10.08 -16.54
N THR A 286 0.04 -11.32 -17.01
CA THR A 286 1.20 -12.20 -16.82
C THR A 286 1.67 -12.70 -18.18
N GLY A 287 2.97 -12.59 -18.44
CA GLY A 287 3.61 -13.00 -19.68
C GLY A 287 3.60 -11.93 -20.78
N ILE A 288 4.67 -11.89 -21.58
CA ILE A 288 4.93 -10.86 -22.60
C ILE A 288 3.77 -10.64 -23.58
N ASP A 289 3.10 -11.71 -24.02
CA ASP A 289 2.00 -11.61 -24.99
C ASP A 289 0.82 -10.83 -24.41
N ASN A 290 0.45 -11.09 -23.15
CA ASN A 290 -0.60 -10.34 -22.47
C ASN A 290 -0.18 -8.87 -22.25
N ILE A 291 1.12 -8.63 -21.99
CA ILE A 291 1.67 -7.28 -21.87
C ILE A 291 1.50 -6.49 -23.18
N ARG A 292 1.86 -7.09 -24.31
CA ARG A 292 1.68 -6.49 -25.65
C ARG A 292 0.22 -6.22 -25.98
N ASN A 293 -0.66 -7.13 -25.59
CA ASN A 293 -2.07 -7.04 -25.89
C ASN A 293 -2.80 -6.01 -25.01
N MET A 294 -2.30 -5.70 -23.80
CA MET A 294 -3.01 -4.86 -22.82
C MET A 294 -3.53 -3.54 -23.40
N LEU A 295 -2.72 -2.84 -24.21
CA LEU A 295 -3.11 -1.55 -24.80
C LEU A 295 -3.88 -1.69 -26.12
N ASN A 296 -3.81 -2.85 -26.77
CA ASN A 296 -4.24 -3.03 -28.15
C ASN A 296 -5.52 -3.84 -28.29
N ALA A 297 -5.61 -5.00 -27.64
CA ALA A 297 -6.66 -5.99 -27.89
C ALA A 297 -7.05 -6.78 -26.63
N ASP A 298 -8.33 -7.20 -26.60
CA ASP A 298 -8.75 -8.24 -25.70
C ASP A 298 -8.60 -9.59 -26.42
N VAL A 299 -7.77 -10.47 -25.85
CA VAL A 299 -7.51 -11.79 -26.41
C VAL A 299 -8.17 -12.78 -25.48
N THR A 300 -9.34 -13.26 -25.87
CA THR A 300 -10.05 -14.28 -25.09
C THR A 300 -9.26 -15.58 -25.18
N ILE A 301 -8.52 -15.90 -24.12
CA ILE A 301 -7.83 -17.19 -24.03
C ILE A 301 -8.91 -18.26 -23.86
N LYS A 302 -9.07 -19.12 -24.88
CA LYS A 302 -9.90 -20.33 -24.81
C LYS A 302 -9.21 -21.40 -23.96
N ASN A 303 -8.96 -21.13 -22.69
CA ASN A 303 -8.46 -22.17 -21.79
C ASN A 303 -9.61 -23.10 -21.41
N GLY A 304 -9.33 -24.41 -21.48
CA GLY A 304 -10.25 -25.46 -21.06
C GLY A 304 -10.70 -25.24 -19.62
N VAL A 305 -11.97 -25.54 -19.36
CA VAL A 305 -12.63 -25.22 -18.10
C VAL A 305 -12.00 -26.01 -16.96
N ALA A 306 -11.14 -25.36 -16.15
CA ALA A 306 -10.87 -25.83 -14.80
C ALA A 306 -12.12 -25.47 -13.97
N HIS A 307 -12.97 -26.46 -13.73
CA HIS A 307 -14.12 -26.31 -12.85
C HIS A 307 -13.62 -26.33 -11.39
N ILE A 308 -13.83 -25.23 -10.68
CA ILE A 308 -13.91 -25.25 -9.21
C ILE A 308 -15.40 -25.35 -8.87
N GLU A 309 -15.77 -26.33 -8.04
CA GLU A 309 -17.14 -26.45 -7.53
C GLU A 309 -17.33 -25.55 -6.30
N LYS A 310 -18.55 -25.07 -6.06
CA LYS A 310 -18.85 -24.25 -4.86
C LYS A 310 -18.55 -24.96 -3.52
N SER A 311 -18.39 -26.28 -3.55
CA SER A 311 -17.99 -27.13 -2.42
C SER A 311 -16.50 -27.04 -2.08
N ASP A 312 -15.67 -26.45 -2.94
CA ASP A 312 -14.21 -26.44 -2.78
C ASP A 312 -13.68 -25.38 -1.81
N PHE A 313 -14.54 -24.49 -1.30
CA PHE A 313 -14.17 -23.38 -0.43
C PHE A 313 -15.23 -23.06 0.62
N ASN A 314 -14.79 -22.44 1.72
CA ASN A 314 -15.68 -22.07 2.82
C ASN A 314 -16.43 -20.77 2.54
N THR A 315 -17.48 -20.53 3.32
CA THR A 315 -18.22 -19.26 3.34
C THR A 315 -17.72 -18.34 4.45
N ILE A 316 -18.07 -17.06 4.39
CA ILE A 316 -17.80 -16.13 5.49
C ILE A 316 -18.45 -16.60 6.81
N ASP A 317 -19.60 -17.28 6.75
CA ASP A 317 -20.26 -17.84 7.93
C ASP A 317 -19.42 -18.94 8.60
N SER A 318 -18.64 -19.70 7.82
CA SER A 318 -17.72 -20.72 8.35
C SER A 318 -16.57 -20.07 9.14
N VAL A 319 -16.04 -18.94 8.64
CA VAL A 319 -15.03 -18.14 9.34
C VAL A 319 -15.61 -17.60 10.65
N ILE A 320 -16.83 -17.06 10.60
CA ILE A 320 -17.53 -16.51 11.78
C ILE A 320 -17.80 -17.61 12.82
N GLU A 321 -18.19 -18.81 12.38
CA GLU A 321 -18.40 -19.95 13.27
C GLU A 321 -17.10 -20.35 13.98
N ASP A 322 -15.99 -20.48 13.24
CA ASP A 322 -14.71 -20.84 13.82
C ASP A 322 -14.21 -19.78 14.81
N LEU A 323 -14.33 -18.49 14.47
CA LEU A 323 -13.99 -17.37 15.37
C LEU A 323 -14.82 -17.39 16.66
N TYR A 324 -16.11 -17.72 16.55
CA TYR A 324 -17.00 -17.85 17.70
C TYR A 324 -16.64 -19.05 18.59
N GLN A 325 -16.49 -20.25 18.00
CA GLN A 325 -16.20 -21.48 18.73
C GLN A 325 -14.81 -21.49 19.37
N SER A 326 -13.83 -20.90 18.69
CA SER A 326 -12.47 -20.75 19.25
C SER A 326 -12.36 -19.65 20.31
N GLY A 327 -13.42 -18.87 20.53
CA GLY A 327 -13.49 -17.88 21.59
C GLY A 327 -12.59 -16.66 21.36
N LYS A 328 -12.29 -16.32 20.09
CA LYS A 328 -11.44 -15.17 19.77
C LYS A 328 -12.04 -13.87 20.31
N ARG A 329 -11.19 -13.04 20.90
CA ARG A 329 -11.54 -11.77 21.55
C ARG A 329 -11.09 -10.56 20.75
N VAL A 330 -9.98 -10.66 20.03
CA VAL A 330 -9.45 -9.61 19.16
C VAL A 330 -9.36 -10.15 17.74
N ILE A 331 -10.07 -9.52 16.80
CA ILE A 331 -10.14 -9.96 15.41
C ILE A 331 -9.75 -8.82 14.50
N PHE A 332 -8.68 -9.01 13.74
CA PHE A 332 -8.25 -8.05 12.73
C PHE A 332 -8.72 -8.45 11.35
N THR A 333 -9.16 -7.49 10.55
CA THR A 333 -9.17 -7.65 9.09
C THR A 333 -8.00 -6.85 8.51
N MET A 334 -7.07 -7.54 7.85
CA MET A 334 -5.86 -6.96 7.27
C MET A 334 -5.75 -7.29 5.78
N GLY A 335 -4.98 -6.50 5.05
CA GLY A 335 -4.89 -6.60 3.59
C GLY A 335 -4.76 -5.23 2.91
N LYS A 336 -4.51 -5.23 1.61
CA LYS A 336 -4.27 -4.00 0.85
C LYS A 336 -5.45 -3.03 0.94
N GLY A 337 -5.22 -1.73 0.74
CA GLY A 337 -6.29 -0.77 0.49
C GLY A 337 -7.19 -1.21 -0.68
N GLY A 338 -8.52 -1.17 -0.48
CA GLY A 338 -9.50 -1.48 -1.54
C GLY A 338 -9.98 -2.93 -1.63
N VAL A 339 -9.34 -3.89 -0.95
CA VAL A 339 -9.75 -5.32 -0.96
C VAL A 339 -11.07 -5.61 -0.22
N GLY A 340 -11.58 -4.62 0.53
CA GLY A 340 -12.88 -4.72 1.24
C GLY A 340 -12.79 -5.10 2.71
N LYS A 341 -11.67 -4.84 3.39
CA LYS A 341 -11.46 -5.09 4.82
C LYS A 341 -12.60 -4.63 5.73
N THR A 342 -13.07 -3.38 5.54
CA THR A 342 -14.19 -2.80 6.30
C THR A 342 -15.47 -3.59 6.12
N THR A 343 -15.76 -4.05 4.90
CA THR A 343 -16.94 -4.87 4.60
C THR A 343 -16.86 -6.23 5.30
N ILE A 344 -15.67 -6.85 5.31
CA ILE A 344 -15.44 -8.12 6.00
C ILE A 344 -15.52 -7.95 7.52
N ALA A 345 -14.94 -6.90 8.08
CA ALA A 345 -15.04 -6.57 9.50
C ALA A 345 -16.49 -6.39 9.93
N GLY A 346 -17.29 -5.67 9.13
CA GLY A 346 -18.72 -5.52 9.35
C GLY A 346 -19.49 -6.85 9.29
N ASN A 347 -19.17 -7.74 8.35
CA ASN A 347 -19.76 -9.07 8.26
C ASN A 347 -19.46 -9.92 9.50
N ILE A 348 -18.19 -9.93 9.93
CA ILE A 348 -17.75 -10.65 11.13
C ILE A 348 -18.47 -10.11 12.37
N ALA A 349 -18.46 -8.79 12.56
CA ALA A 349 -19.11 -8.14 13.70
C ALA A 349 -20.62 -8.48 13.78
N ARG A 350 -21.33 -8.41 12.64
CA ARG A 350 -22.75 -8.78 12.57
C ARG A 350 -22.99 -10.26 12.84
N GLY A 351 -22.14 -11.13 12.31
CA GLY A 351 -22.24 -12.56 12.53
C GLY A 351 -22.07 -12.96 13.99
N LEU A 352 -21.09 -12.37 14.67
CA LEU A 352 -20.84 -12.59 16.10
C LEU A 352 -21.95 -12.00 16.97
N ALA A 353 -22.45 -10.79 16.66
CA ALA A 353 -23.55 -10.17 17.39
C ALA A 353 -24.84 -10.98 17.31
N LYS A 354 -25.16 -11.55 16.12
CA LYS A 354 -26.30 -12.47 15.95
C LYS A 354 -26.21 -13.73 16.81
N LYS A 355 -25.01 -14.13 17.23
CA LYS A 355 -24.77 -15.24 18.16
C LYS A 355 -24.81 -14.82 19.63
N GLY A 356 -25.22 -13.59 19.94
CA GLY A 356 -25.37 -13.07 21.29
C GLY A 356 -24.07 -12.53 21.90
N VAL A 357 -23.01 -12.36 21.11
CA VAL A 357 -21.74 -11.79 21.57
C VAL A 357 -21.82 -10.28 21.54
N LYS A 358 -21.36 -9.61 22.61
CA LYS A 358 -21.17 -8.16 22.59
C LYS A 358 -19.95 -7.83 21.73
N VAL A 359 -20.12 -6.99 20.71
CA VAL A 359 -19.06 -6.66 19.75
C VAL A 359 -18.74 -5.17 19.76
N HIS A 360 -17.46 -4.84 19.72
CA HIS A 360 -16.94 -3.50 19.45
C HIS A 360 -16.26 -3.49 18.08
N LEU A 361 -16.90 -2.84 17.09
CA LEU A 361 -16.32 -2.65 15.76
C LEU A 361 -15.59 -1.30 15.73
N THR A 362 -14.32 -1.30 15.32
CA THR A 362 -13.56 -0.07 15.12
C THR A 362 -12.93 -0.04 13.73
N THR A 363 -12.70 1.16 13.20
CA THR A 363 -11.89 1.38 12.00
C THR A 363 -10.79 2.39 12.31
N THR A 364 -9.63 2.13 11.73
CA THR A 364 -8.53 3.09 11.65
C THR A 364 -8.47 3.75 10.26
N ASP A 365 -9.49 3.58 9.40
CA ASP A 365 -9.52 4.20 8.07
C ASP A 365 -9.99 5.67 8.16
N PRO A 366 -9.16 6.65 7.73
CA PRO A 366 -9.51 8.07 7.75
C PRO A 366 -10.72 8.42 6.86
N ALA A 367 -11.09 7.56 5.90
CA ALA A 367 -12.25 7.80 5.03
C ALA A 367 -13.61 7.49 5.70
N ASN A 368 -13.63 7.03 6.95
CA ASN A 368 -14.83 6.69 7.74
C ASN A 368 -15.86 5.83 6.94
N HIS A 369 -15.35 4.77 6.31
CA HIS A 369 -16.16 3.81 5.54
C HIS A 369 -17.19 3.04 6.39
N LEU A 370 -17.19 3.20 7.72
CA LEU A 370 -18.18 2.62 8.64
C LEU A 370 -19.56 3.28 8.53
N SER A 371 -19.67 4.47 7.95
CA SER A 371 -20.95 5.13 7.67
C SER A 371 -21.88 4.31 6.75
N PHE A 372 -21.33 3.37 5.98
CA PHE A 372 -22.07 2.43 5.12
C PHE A 372 -22.55 1.17 5.87
N ILE A 373 -22.03 0.90 7.05
CA ILE A 373 -22.51 -0.20 7.88
C ILE A 373 -23.67 0.37 8.67
N GLU A 374 -24.90 -0.04 8.39
CA GLU A 374 -26.06 0.34 9.21
C GLU A 374 -25.82 -0.07 10.68
N THR A 375 -25.36 0.87 11.51
CA THR A 375 -24.86 0.65 12.88
C THR A 375 -25.98 0.67 13.93
N LYS A 376 -27.19 0.27 13.58
CA LYS A 376 -28.30 0.09 14.54
C LYS A 376 -28.71 -1.37 14.66
N LEU A 377 -27.73 -2.21 15.01
CA LEU A 377 -27.98 -3.59 15.42
C LEU A 377 -27.69 -3.72 16.91
N ASP A 378 -28.64 -4.27 17.65
CA ASP A 378 -28.48 -4.59 19.07
C ASP A 378 -27.24 -5.48 19.25
N GLY A 379 -26.35 -5.10 20.16
CA GLY A 379 -25.13 -5.85 20.49
C GLY A 379 -23.84 -5.41 19.78
N ILE A 380 -23.88 -4.42 18.88
CA ILE A 380 -22.68 -3.85 18.25
C ILE A 380 -22.49 -2.39 18.69
N THR A 381 -21.31 -2.10 19.24
CA THR A 381 -20.84 -0.72 19.46
C THR A 381 -19.81 -0.38 18.40
N VAL A 382 -19.83 0.86 17.90
CA VAL A 382 -18.93 1.29 16.83
C VAL A 382 -18.10 2.48 17.28
N SER A 383 -16.79 2.44 16.99
CA SER A 383 -15.87 3.56 17.20
C SER A 383 -15.04 3.82 15.93
N HIS A 384 -14.46 5.01 15.86
CA HIS A 384 -13.54 5.44 14.81
C HIS A 384 -12.36 6.12 15.49
N ILE A 385 -11.14 5.83 15.01
CA ILE A 385 -9.95 6.56 15.43
C ILE A 385 -9.74 7.72 14.46
N ASP A 386 -10.10 8.93 14.89
CA ASP A 386 -9.76 10.15 14.14
C ASP A 386 -8.31 10.52 14.41
N GLU A 387 -7.43 10.14 13.48
CA GLU A 387 -5.99 10.38 13.58
C GLU A 387 -5.65 11.85 13.87
N LYS A 388 -6.37 12.81 13.27
CA LYS A 388 -6.12 14.24 13.47
C LYS A 388 -6.53 14.68 14.86
N ALA A 389 -7.69 14.23 15.32
CA ALA A 389 -8.17 14.55 16.67
C ALA A 389 -7.29 13.89 17.75
N VAL A 390 -6.86 12.64 17.52
CA VAL A 390 -5.99 11.89 18.42
C VAL A 390 -4.59 12.50 18.48
N LEU A 391 -4.02 12.88 17.34
CA LEU A 391 -2.75 13.60 17.29
C LEU A 391 -2.86 14.94 18.02
N ALA A 392 -3.88 15.76 17.74
CA ALA A 392 -4.06 17.05 18.40
C ALA A 392 -4.20 16.91 19.93
N ALA A 393 -4.93 15.88 20.39
CA ALA A 393 -5.07 15.59 21.82
C ALA A 393 -3.73 15.15 22.45
N TYR A 394 -2.96 14.31 21.76
CA TYR A 394 -1.64 13.86 22.21
C TYR A 394 -0.65 15.03 22.28
N GLN A 395 -0.56 15.84 21.21
CA GLN A 395 0.27 17.04 21.15
C GLN A 395 -0.05 17.99 22.29
N LYS A 396 -1.34 18.26 22.52
CA LYS A 396 -1.79 19.11 23.62
C LYS A 396 -1.33 18.57 24.99
N ASN A 397 -1.48 17.27 25.24
CA ASN A 397 -1.06 16.65 26.50
C ASN A 397 0.45 16.75 26.72
N VAL A 398 1.26 16.49 25.69
CA VAL A 398 2.72 16.62 25.77
C VAL A 398 3.13 18.07 26.01
N LEU A 399 2.54 19.02 25.29
CA LEU A 399 2.83 20.45 25.45
C LEU A 399 2.40 20.98 26.82
N ASP A 400 1.23 20.59 27.33
CA ASP A 400 0.75 21.03 28.64
C ASP A 400 1.71 20.56 29.75
N LYS A 401 2.25 19.34 29.68
CA LYS A 401 3.28 18.84 30.61
C LYS A 401 4.64 19.53 30.43
N ALA A 402 5.05 19.79 29.20
CA ALA A 402 6.30 20.48 28.93
C ALA A 402 6.27 21.92 29.47
N ARG A 403 5.13 22.61 29.36
CA ARG A 403 4.92 23.96 29.92
C ARG A 403 5.08 24.02 31.44
N GLU A 404 4.86 22.92 32.15
CA GLU A 404 5.05 22.86 33.60
C GLU A 404 6.53 22.84 34.01
N THR A 405 7.44 22.47 33.10
CA THR A 405 8.84 22.13 33.43
C THR A 405 9.90 22.81 32.56
N MET A 406 9.54 23.46 31.44
CA MET A 406 10.49 23.96 30.42
C MET A 406 10.26 25.43 30.05
N GLY A 407 11.31 26.08 29.51
CA GLY A 407 11.26 27.48 29.04
C GLY A 407 10.78 27.64 27.59
N ASP A 408 10.49 28.87 27.17
CA ASP A 408 9.83 29.18 25.87
C ASP A 408 10.61 28.69 24.63
N ALA A 409 11.94 28.64 24.67
CA ALA A 409 12.76 28.15 23.56
C ALA A 409 12.77 26.62 23.43
N ASP A 410 12.61 25.90 24.54
CA ASP A 410 12.51 24.42 24.54
C ASP A 410 11.11 23.96 24.12
N LEU A 411 10.09 24.80 24.37
CA LEU A 411 8.71 24.57 23.95
C LEU A 411 8.54 24.60 22.43
N SER A 412 9.18 25.55 21.74
CA SER A 412 9.12 25.62 20.26
C SER A 412 9.80 24.43 19.59
N TYR A 413 10.84 23.88 20.22
CA TYR A 413 11.48 22.64 19.77
C TYR A 413 10.53 21.43 19.87
N ILE A 414 9.86 21.27 21.01
CA ILE A 414 8.87 20.19 21.21
C ILE A 414 7.70 20.32 20.24
N GLU A 415 7.22 21.54 19.98
CA GLU A 415 6.15 21.75 18.99
C GLU A 415 6.52 21.27 17.59
N GLU A 416 7.79 21.40 17.19
CA GLU A 416 8.26 20.94 15.89
C GLU A 416 8.46 19.42 15.85
N ASP A 417 9.02 18.83 16.91
CA ASP A 417 9.16 17.36 17.02
C ASP A 417 7.79 16.66 17.01
N LEU A 418 6.80 17.25 17.68
CA LEU A 418 5.42 16.79 17.71
C LEU A 418 4.71 16.84 16.36
N ARG A 419 5.27 17.52 15.35
CA ARG A 419 4.77 17.50 13.97
C ARG A 419 5.34 16.35 13.15
N SER A 420 6.24 15.55 13.70
CA SER A 420 6.79 14.39 13.02
C SER A 420 5.72 13.32 12.75
N PRO A 421 5.83 12.56 11.64
CA PRO A 421 4.96 11.39 11.39
C PRO A 421 5.01 10.36 12.53
N CYS A 422 6.16 10.20 13.19
CA CYS A 422 6.32 9.28 14.31
C CYS A 422 5.43 9.66 15.50
N THR A 423 5.21 10.96 15.75
CA THR A 423 4.28 11.41 16.79
C THR A 423 2.84 11.00 16.48
N GLN A 424 2.43 11.10 15.23
CA GLN A 424 1.11 10.64 14.79
C GLN A 424 0.94 9.14 15.01
N GLU A 425 1.94 8.35 14.66
CA GLU A 425 1.95 6.89 14.87
C GLU A 425 1.81 6.55 16.36
N ILE A 426 2.56 7.21 17.25
CA ILE A 426 2.48 7.00 18.71
C ILE A 426 1.10 7.37 19.26
N ALA A 427 0.53 8.50 18.81
CA ALA A 427 -0.78 8.96 19.26
C ALA A 427 -1.89 7.97 18.88
N VAL A 428 -1.90 7.54 17.61
CA VAL A 428 -2.83 6.53 17.08
C VAL A 428 -2.64 5.20 17.81
N PHE A 429 -1.40 4.83 18.09
CA PHE A 429 -1.04 3.61 18.79
C PHE A 429 -1.62 3.53 20.22
N ASN A 430 -1.53 4.61 21.00
CA ASN A 430 -2.11 4.64 22.34
C ASN A 430 -3.64 4.48 22.30
N SER A 431 -4.31 5.17 21.37
CA SER A 431 -5.76 5.03 21.19
C SER A 431 -6.14 3.60 20.78
N PHE A 432 -5.33 2.98 19.93
CA PHE A 432 -5.50 1.60 19.52
C PHE A 432 -5.35 0.60 20.68
N ALA A 433 -4.35 0.78 21.55
CA ALA A 433 -4.15 -0.06 22.73
C ALA A 433 -5.37 -0.05 23.66
N GLU A 434 -5.95 1.13 23.90
CA GLU A 434 -7.16 1.28 24.72
C GLU A 434 -8.38 0.59 24.09
N ILE A 435 -8.48 0.53 22.75
CA ILE A 435 -9.54 -0.20 22.08
C ILE A 435 -9.35 -1.71 22.23
N VAL A 436 -8.13 -2.21 22.05
CA VAL A 436 -7.82 -3.64 22.23
C VAL A 436 -8.03 -4.06 23.69
N ALA A 437 -7.81 -3.18 24.67
CA ALA A 437 -8.08 -3.46 26.08
C ALA A 437 -9.57 -3.78 26.35
N LYS A 438 -10.50 -3.28 25.53
CA LYS A 438 -11.93 -3.63 25.65
C LYS A 438 -12.22 -5.11 25.43
N ALA A 439 -11.28 -5.85 24.81
CA ALA A 439 -11.37 -7.29 24.60
C ALA A 439 -11.51 -8.11 25.90
N ASP A 440 -11.23 -7.50 27.05
CA ASP A 440 -11.52 -8.07 28.37
C ASP A 440 -13.01 -8.35 28.57
N ASN A 441 -13.89 -7.53 28.00
CA ASN A 441 -15.34 -7.57 28.26
C ASN A 441 -16.19 -7.88 27.03
N GLU A 442 -15.68 -7.62 25.83
CA GLU A 442 -16.39 -7.77 24.57
C GLU A 442 -15.47 -8.30 23.47
N VAL A 443 -16.01 -8.68 22.31
CA VAL A 443 -15.17 -9.04 21.16
C VAL A 443 -14.88 -7.78 20.34
N VAL A 444 -13.61 -7.50 20.10
CA VAL A 444 -13.16 -6.33 19.35
C VAL A 444 -12.83 -6.74 17.92
N VAL A 445 -13.54 -6.16 16.95
CA VAL A 445 -13.28 -6.35 15.52
C VAL A 445 -12.66 -5.07 14.97
N ILE A 446 -11.48 -5.18 14.40
CA ILE A 446 -10.65 -4.04 13.99
C ILE A 446 -10.44 -4.07 12.48
N ASP A 447 -10.99 -3.07 11.80
CA ASP A 447 -10.68 -2.76 10.41
C ASP A 447 -9.43 -1.88 10.35
N THR A 448 -8.35 -2.44 9.82
CA THR A 448 -7.04 -1.80 9.80
C THR A 448 -6.83 -0.92 8.57
N ALA A 449 -5.91 0.04 8.68
CA ALA A 449 -5.35 0.76 7.54
C ALA A 449 -4.53 -0.21 6.64
N PRO A 450 -4.05 0.21 5.44
CA PRO A 450 -3.26 -0.66 4.56
C PRO A 450 -2.01 -1.28 5.25
N THR A 451 -1.65 -2.48 4.79
CA THR A 451 -0.69 -3.44 5.37
C THR A 451 0.64 -2.85 5.88
N GLY A 452 1.25 -1.92 5.16
CA GLY A 452 2.53 -1.33 5.56
C GLY A 452 2.45 -0.48 6.85
N HIS A 453 1.38 0.29 7.03
CA HIS A 453 1.23 1.17 8.19
C HIS A 453 0.89 0.39 9.48
N THR A 454 0.18 -0.73 9.36
CA THR A 454 -0.19 -1.56 10.51
C THR A 454 0.94 -2.41 11.04
N LEU A 455 1.83 -2.90 10.16
CA LEU A 455 3.07 -3.55 10.59
C LEU A 455 4.04 -2.55 11.18
N LEU A 456 4.04 -1.31 10.71
CA LEU A 456 4.79 -0.23 11.36
C LEU A 456 4.28 0.11 12.74
N LEU A 457 2.96 0.07 12.96
CA LEU A 457 2.39 0.14 14.31
C LEU A 457 2.84 -1.05 15.18
N LEU A 458 3.13 -2.21 14.59
CA LEU A 458 3.61 -3.41 15.30
C LEU A 458 5.13 -3.42 15.51
N ASP A 459 5.95 -2.96 14.58
CA ASP A 459 7.39 -2.81 14.76
C ASP A 459 7.69 -1.62 15.70
N SER A 460 6.95 -0.52 15.56
CA SER A 460 6.97 0.57 16.54
C SER A 460 6.52 0.08 17.91
N THR A 461 5.69 -0.96 18.07
CA THR A 461 5.45 -1.52 19.40
C THR A 461 6.70 -2.14 20.01
N GLN A 462 7.56 -2.81 19.24
CA GLN A 462 8.78 -3.40 19.79
C GLN A 462 9.80 -2.32 20.15
N SER A 463 9.97 -1.34 19.26
CA SER A 463 10.87 -0.20 19.48
C SER A 463 10.35 0.68 20.62
N TYR A 464 9.07 1.03 20.64
CA TYR A 464 8.42 1.83 21.69
C TYR A 464 8.40 1.09 23.04
N HIS A 465 8.09 -0.22 23.08
CA HIS A 465 8.15 -0.97 24.32
C HIS A 465 9.56 -0.92 24.94
N LYS A 466 10.61 -1.06 24.13
CA LYS A 466 12.01 -0.91 24.56
C LYS A 466 12.39 0.54 24.91
N GLU A 467 11.94 1.53 24.13
CA GLU A 467 12.21 2.96 24.33
C GLU A 467 11.57 3.47 25.64
N VAL A 468 10.38 2.98 25.94
CA VAL A 468 9.61 3.36 27.12
C VAL A 468 10.05 2.59 28.37
N GLU A 469 10.48 1.33 28.23
CA GLU A 469 11.26 0.63 29.26
C GLU A 469 12.53 1.40 29.64
N ARG A 470 13.16 2.10 28.68
CA ARG A 470 14.34 2.94 28.91
C ARG A 470 14.02 4.30 29.55
N THR A 471 12.87 4.91 29.25
CA THR A 471 12.57 6.32 29.63
C THR A 471 11.77 6.51 30.93
N GLN A 472 11.43 5.47 31.69
CA GLN A 472 10.64 5.57 32.94
C GLN A 472 9.33 6.40 32.80
N GLY A 473 8.76 6.50 31.60
CA GLY A 473 7.47 7.14 31.38
C GLY A 473 6.31 6.31 31.94
N ASN A 474 5.23 6.97 32.39
CA ASN A 474 4.00 6.28 32.82
C ASN A 474 3.34 5.59 31.61
N ILE A 475 3.55 4.28 31.46
CA ILE A 475 2.89 3.43 30.47
C ILE A 475 1.49 3.05 30.98
N THR A 476 0.46 3.15 30.13
CA THR A 476 -0.85 2.61 30.51
C THR A 476 -0.79 1.07 30.48
N PRO A 477 -1.53 0.38 31.37
CA PRO A 477 -1.64 -1.08 31.32
C PRO A 477 -2.13 -1.61 29.97
N ALA A 478 -2.91 -0.83 29.22
CA ALA A 478 -3.37 -1.18 27.88
C ALA A 478 -2.20 -1.34 26.90
N VAL A 479 -1.24 -0.41 26.91
CA VAL A 479 -0.06 -0.45 26.04
C VAL A 479 0.89 -1.59 26.43
N GLN A 480 1.09 -1.82 27.74
CA GLN A 480 1.95 -2.92 28.21
C GLN A 480 1.42 -4.30 27.78
N ASN A 481 0.11 -4.51 27.83
CA ASN A 481 -0.52 -5.79 27.53
C ASN A 481 -0.84 -6.01 26.04
N LEU A 482 -0.68 -4.97 25.20
CA LEU A 482 -1.07 -5.04 23.81
C LEU A 482 -0.32 -6.14 23.04
N LEU A 483 1.01 -6.04 22.98
CA LEU A 483 1.84 -7.01 22.25
C LEU A 483 1.65 -8.47 22.71
N PRO A 484 1.70 -8.77 24.03
CA PRO A 484 1.39 -10.10 24.54
C PRO A 484 0.02 -10.62 24.08
N ARG A 485 -1.01 -9.78 24.11
CA ARG A 485 -2.35 -10.13 23.65
C ARG A 485 -2.41 -10.40 22.14
N LEU A 486 -1.76 -9.56 21.33
CA LEU A 486 -1.72 -9.74 19.87
C LEU A 486 -1.02 -11.04 19.45
N ARG A 487 0.03 -11.45 20.18
CA ARG A 487 0.74 -12.72 19.95
C ARG A 487 0.01 -13.96 20.51
N ASN A 488 -0.99 -13.76 21.36
CA ASN A 488 -1.76 -14.86 21.94
C ASN A 488 -2.75 -15.43 20.93
N GLU A 489 -2.40 -16.57 20.32
CA GLU A 489 -3.24 -17.28 19.34
C GLU A 489 -4.62 -17.71 19.86
N LYS A 490 -4.83 -17.77 21.17
CA LYS A 490 -6.15 -18.12 21.75
C LYS A 490 -7.07 -16.91 21.83
N GLU A 491 -6.51 -15.70 21.92
CA GLU A 491 -7.29 -14.47 22.03
C GLU A 491 -7.39 -13.72 20.70
N THR A 492 -6.32 -13.71 19.92
CA THR A 492 -6.21 -12.90 18.71
C THR A 492 -6.29 -13.76 17.44
N GLU A 493 -6.97 -13.23 16.43
CA GLU A 493 -6.96 -13.78 15.08
C GLU A 493 -6.79 -12.64 14.05
N VAL A 494 -5.98 -12.88 13.04
CA VAL A 494 -5.86 -11.97 11.88
C VAL A 494 -6.48 -12.65 10.67
N VAL A 495 -7.55 -12.06 10.15
CA VAL A 495 -8.20 -12.47 8.90
C VAL A 495 -7.59 -11.67 7.74
N ILE A 496 -6.82 -12.34 6.89
CA ILE A 496 -6.19 -11.72 5.72
C ILE A 496 -7.23 -11.64 4.60
N VAL A 497 -7.54 -10.43 4.14
CA VAL A 497 -8.49 -10.16 3.06
C VAL A 497 -7.72 -9.82 1.79
N THR A 498 -8.04 -10.51 0.70
CA THR A 498 -7.43 -10.32 -0.62
C THR A 498 -8.47 -10.35 -1.73
N LEU A 499 -8.04 -10.16 -2.97
CA LEU A 499 -8.83 -10.32 -4.19
C LEU A 499 -8.25 -11.48 -5.01
N PRO A 500 -9.04 -12.15 -5.87
CA PRO A 500 -8.56 -13.25 -6.69
C PRO A 500 -7.73 -12.78 -7.90
N GLU A 501 -6.70 -11.97 -7.64
CA GLU A 501 -5.81 -11.36 -8.62
C GLU A 501 -4.36 -11.51 -8.15
N THR A 502 -3.41 -11.46 -9.10
CA THR A 502 -1.97 -11.63 -8.88
C THR A 502 -1.42 -10.76 -7.74
N THR A 503 -1.48 -9.43 -7.90
CA THR A 503 -0.85 -8.48 -6.98
C THR A 503 -1.48 -8.53 -5.58
N PRO A 504 -2.83 -8.53 -5.42
CA PRO A 504 -3.44 -8.66 -4.10
C PRO A 504 -3.06 -9.95 -3.37
N VAL A 505 -2.90 -11.09 -4.06
CA VAL A 505 -2.50 -12.35 -3.42
C VAL A 505 -1.05 -12.30 -2.95
N PHE A 506 -0.12 -11.84 -3.78
CA PHE A 506 1.29 -11.72 -3.38
C PHE A 506 1.51 -10.72 -2.25
N GLU A 507 0.78 -9.60 -2.24
CA GLU A 507 0.84 -8.65 -1.12
C GLU A 507 0.26 -9.22 0.18
N ALA A 508 -0.83 -10.00 0.08
CA ALA A 508 -1.36 -10.72 1.22
C ALA A 508 -0.38 -11.77 1.74
N GLN A 509 0.40 -12.41 0.86
CA GLN A 509 1.45 -13.35 1.24
C GLN A 509 2.62 -12.66 1.97
N ARG A 510 3.07 -11.49 1.49
CA ARG A 510 4.09 -10.69 2.19
C ARG A 510 3.60 -10.26 3.57
N LEU A 511 2.36 -9.77 3.67
CA LEU A 511 1.72 -9.47 4.96
C LEU A 511 1.74 -10.68 5.92
N GLN A 512 1.45 -11.88 5.42
CA GLN A 512 1.49 -13.09 6.24
C GLN A 512 2.91 -13.36 6.77
N GLN A 513 3.94 -13.19 5.94
CA GLN A 513 5.34 -13.35 6.34
C GLN A 513 5.72 -12.34 7.43
N ASP A 514 5.29 -11.09 7.29
CA ASP A 514 5.54 -10.04 8.29
C ASP A 514 4.83 -10.33 9.62
N LEU A 515 3.58 -10.81 9.57
CA LEU A 515 2.86 -11.26 10.77
C LEU A 515 3.60 -12.42 11.46
N GLN A 516 4.10 -13.39 10.70
CA GLN A 516 4.88 -14.50 11.22
C GLN A 516 6.18 -14.02 11.88
N ARG A 517 6.90 -13.08 11.25
CA ARG A 517 8.09 -12.41 11.84
C ARG A 517 7.75 -11.72 13.16
N ALA A 518 6.60 -11.05 13.24
CA ALA A 518 6.12 -10.40 14.44
C ALA A 518 5.59 -11.37 15.52
N GLY A 519 5.53 -12.68 15.24
CA GLY A 519 4.98 -13.70 16.14
C GLY A 519 3.46 -13.69 16.24
N ILE A 520 2.77 -13.07 15.28
CA ILE A 520 1.30 -13.01 15.20
C ILE A 520 0.83 -14.07 14.23
N LYS A 521 -0.04 -14.97 14.69
CA LYS A 521 -0.57 -16.05 13.87
C LYS A 521 -1.81 -15.61 13.08
N ASN A 522 -1.93 -16.15 11.88
CA ASN A 522 -3.07 -16.05 10.99
C ASN A 522 -3.49 -17.47 10.57
N LYS A 523 -4.78 -17.78 10.70
CA LYS A 523 -5.40 -18.98 10.17
C LYS A 523 -6.19 -18.69 8.91
N TRP A 524 -7.03 -17.65 8.92
CA TRP A 524 -8.06 -17.45 7.89
C TRP A 524 -7.67 -16.46 6.80
N TRP A 525 -7.96 -16.85 5.56
CA TRP A 525 -7.92 -15.99 4.39
C TRP A 525 -9.32 -15.77 3.82
N VAL A 526 -9.61 -14.56 3.35
CA VAL A 526 -10.87 -14.22 2.68
C VAL A 526 -10.56 -13.65 1.30
N VAL A 527 -10.92 -14.40 0.26
CA VAL A 527 -10.86 -13.96 -1.13
C VAL A 527 -12.17 -13.25 -1.44
N ASN A 528 -12.13 -11.93 -1.48
CA ASN A 528 -13.31 -11.10 -1.64
C ASN A 528 -13.59 -10.78 -3.12
N SER A 529 -14.84 -10.40 -3.41
CA SER A 529 -15.28 -9.88 -4.71
C SER A 529 -15.00 -10.79 -5.92
N SER A 530 -15.17 -12.10 -5.75
CA SER A 530 -14.96 -13.09 -6.82
C SER A 530 -16.11 -13.11 -7.83
N LEU A 531 -15.79 -13.00 -9.12
CA LEU A 531 -16.75 -13.17 -10.21
C LEU A 531 -17.12 -14.64 -10.43
N LEU A 532 -16.28 -15.59 -10.01
CA LEU A 532 -16.53 -17.03 -10.12
C LEU A 532 -17.83 -17.48 -9.45
N LEU A 533 -18.22 -16.79 -8.37
CA LEU A 533 -19.43 -17.10 -7.62
C LEU A 533 -20.71 -16.48 -8.21
N THR A 534 -20.56 -15.53 -9.14
CA THR A 534 -21.68 -14.81 -9.73
C THR A 534 -22.40 -15.64 -10.78
N SER A 535 -23.66 -15.29 -11.06
CA SER A 535 -24.47 -15.90 -12.13
C SER A 535 -24.23 -15.27 -13.51
N THR A 536 -23.07 -14.63 -13.73
CA THR A 536 -22.82 -13.88 -14.97
C THR A 536 -22.86 -14.78 -16.21
N ASN A 537 -23.56 -14.32 -17.24
CA ASN A 537 -23.64 -14.92 -18.57
C ASN A 537 -22.71 -14.26 -19.58
N SER A 538 -22.16 -13.08 -19.27
CA SER A 538 -21.23 -12.36 -20.13
C SER A 538 -20.00 -13.22 -20.44
N PRO A 539 -19.69 -13.51 -21.72
CA PRO A 539 -18.49 -14.27 -22.09
C PRO A 539 -17.21 -13.62 -21.56
N PHE A 540 -17.17 -12.28 -21.53
CA PHE A 540 -16.06 -11.50 -21.02
C PHE A 540 -15.86 -11.70 -19.52
N LEU A 541 -16.94 -11.57 -18.72
CA LEU A 541 -16.86 -11.77 -17.28
C LEU A 541 -16.63 -13.23 -16.90
N LYS A 542 -17.12 -14.19 -17.70
CA LYS A 542 -16.79 -15.62 -17.55
C LYS A 542 -15.30 -15.88 -17.74
N ALA A 543 -14.69 -15.33 -18.79
CA ALA A 543 -13.25 -15.45 -19.01
C ALA A 543 -12.47 -14.84 -17.82
N LYS A 544 -12.92 -13.68 -17.32
CA LYS A 544 -12.32 -13.06 -16.14
C LYS A 544 -12.47 -13.90 -14.88
N ALA A 545 -13.66 -14.45 -14.62
CA ALA A 545 -13.93 -15.37 -13.51
C ALA A 545 -13.07 -16.63 -13.58
N LEU A 546 -12.82 -17.18 -14.77
CA LEU A 546 -11.91 -18.32 -14.93
C LEU A 546 -10.47 -17.97 -14.60
N SER A 547 -10.04 -16.73 -14.85
CA SER A 547 -8.69 -16.27 -14.50
C SER A 547 -8.44 -16.18 -12.98
N GLU A 548 -9.52 -16.13 -12.17
CA GLU A 548 -9.50 -16.12 -10.70
C GLU A 548 -9.10 -17.48 -10.12
N VAL A 549 -9.42 -18.58 -10.81
CA VAL A 549 -9.25 -19.96 -10.34
C VAL A 549 -7.82 -20.26 -9.87
N GLN A 550 -6.81 -19.82 -10.62
CA GLN A 550 -5.40 -20.00 -10.25
C GLN A 550 -5.06 -19.31 -8.92
N TRP A 551 -5.61 -18.11 -8.69
CA TRP A 551 -5.33 -17.30 -7.51
C TRP A 551 -6.08 -17.82 -6.29
N ILE A 552 -7.31 -18.29 -6.48
CA ILE A 552 -8.07 -18.99 -5.45
C ILE A 552 -7.34 -20.28 -5.03
N ASN A 553 -6.84 -21.06 -5.99
CA ASN A 553 -6.04 -22.25 -5.70
C ASN A 553 -4.73 -21.90 -4.98
N LYS A 554 -4.09 -20.78 -5.35
CA LYS A 554 -2.89 -20.31 -4.64
C LYS A 554 -3.18 -19.93 -3.20
N VAL A 555 -4.29 -19.24 -2.94
CA VAL A 555 -4.73 -18.94 -1.57
C VAL A 555 -5.05 -20.22 -0.80
N LYS A 556 -5.71 -21.20 -1.43
CA LYS A 556 -5.97 -22.51 -0.82
C LYS A 556 -4.70 -23.22 -0.36
N GLU A 557 -3.64 -23.18 -1.18
CA GLU A 557 -2.32 -23.71 -0.85
C GLU A 557 -1.71 -22.96 0.35
N ILE A 558 -1.67 -21.63 0.29
CA ILE A 558 -1.06 -20.77 1.33
C ILE A 558 -1.79 -20.87 2.67
N SER A 559 -3.12 -20.99 2.65
CA SER A 559 -3.95 -21.04 3.85
C SER A 559 -4.15 -22.46 4.39
N GLU A 560 -3.53 -23.47 3.79
CA GLU A 560 -3.74 -24.90 4.12
C GLU A 560 -5.23 -25.28 4.12
N GLY A 561 -6.01 -24.72 3.18
CA GLY A 561 -7.46 -24.92 3.10
C GLY A 561 -8.33 -24.03 4.00
N ASN A 562 -7.76 -23.25 4.92
CA ASN A 562 -8.48 -22.27 5.75
C ASN A 562 -8.77 -20.95 5.02
N PHE A 563 -9.56 -21.02 3.95
CA PHE A 563 -9.97 -19.84 3.18
C PHE A 563 -11.46 -19.83 2.90
N ALA A 564 -12.01 -18.63 2.75
CA ALA A 564 -13.37 -18.39 2.29
C ALA A 564 -13.37 -17.53 1.04
N VAL A 565 -14.35 -17.75 0.16
CA VAL A 565 -14.55 -16.95 -1.06
C VAL A 565 -15.88 -16.22 -0.96
N ILE A 566 -15.87 -14.93 -1.27
CA ILE A 566 -17.06 -14.07 -1.24
C ILE A 566 -17.37 -13.59 -2.66
N GLU A 567 -18.63 -13.76 -3.04
CA GLU A 567 -19.17 -13.33 -4.32
C GLU A 567 -19.03 -11.81 -4.52
N TRP A 568 -18.70 -11.40 -5.73
CA TRP A 568 -18.82 -10.01 -6.14
C TRP A 568 -20.28 -9.53 -6.01
N LYS A 569 -20.47 -8.42 -5.31
CA LYS A 569 -21.78 -7.77 -5.19
C LYS A 569 -21.67 -6.29 -5.52
N GLU A 570 -22.74 -5.77 -6.11
CA GLU A 570 -22.91 -4.33 -6.21
C GLU A 570 -22.97 -3.74 -4.80
N LYS A 571 -22.16 -2.70 -4.56
CA LYS A 571 -22.21 -1.94 -3.31
C LYS A 571 -23.45 -1.05 -3.41
N VAL A 572 -24.45 -1.35 -2.58
CA VAL A 572 -25.68 -0.55 -2.45
C VAL A 572 -25.37 0.77 -1.76
#